data_AF-A0A0W0ZQ22-F1
#
_entry.id   AF-A0A0W0ZQ22-F1
#
_cell.length_a   1.000
_cell.length_b   1.000
_cell.length_c   1.000
_cell.angle_alpha   90.00
_cell.angle_beta   90.00
_cell.angle_gamma   90.00
#
_symmetry.space_group_name_H-M   'P 1'
#
loop_
_entity.id
_entity.type
_entity.pdbx_description
1 polymer ?
#
loop_
_entity_poly.entity_id
_entity_poly.type
_entity_poly.pdbx_seq_one_letter_code
_entity_poly.pdbx_strand_id
1 'polypeptide(L)'
;MKGLKNILPKDCQPILVTDAGFRCPWFKSVIQMRFDYVGRLRNKTGYQRVDSEQWESDCLELYKVATQHPHFIGRILLAKSVKLACSLVLYKKVAKNRKHLNRLGNPSNNTQSNRASRNKKDPWLLVISLDINEYDAKK
;
A
#
# COMPACT_ATOMS: atom_id res chain seq x y z
N MET A 1 -8.69 -13.99 11.06
CA MET A 1 -8.33 -14.64 9.78
C MET A 1 -8.46 -16.18 9.77
N LYS A 2 -8.66 -16.86 10.90
CA LYS A 2 -8.77 -18.34 10.93
C LYS A 2 -9.86 -18.92 10.01
N GLY A 3 -11.00 -18.23 9.86
CA GLY A 3 -12.09 -18.69 8.99
C GLY A 3 -11.72 -18.78 7.51
N LEU A 4 -10.92 -17.83 6.98
CA LEU A 4 -10.52 -17.82 5.57
C LEU A 4 -9.63 -19.02 5.21
N LYS A 5 -8.68 -19.37 6.08
CA LYS A 5 -7.78 -20.52 5.84
C LYS A 5 -8.55 -21.85 5.79
N ASN A 6 -9.66 -21.95 6.51
CA ASN A 6 -10.45 -23.19 6.59
C ASN A 6 -11.33 -23.44 5.36
N ILE A 7 -11.67 -22.39 4.59
CA ILE A 7 -12.51 -22.52 3.39
C ILE A 7 -11.69 -22.69 2.11
N LEU A 8 -10.39 -22.43 2.18
CA LEU A 8 -9.49 -22.57 1.03
C LEU A 8 -8.98 -24.02 0.91
N PRO A 9 -8.72 -24.51 -0.31
CA PRO A 9 -8.04 -25.79 -0.50
C PRO A 9 -6.70 -25.85 0.24
N LYS A 10 -6.29 -27.05 0.67
CA LYS A 10 -5.08 -27.24 1.52
C LYS A 10 -3.81 -26.66 0.90
N ASP A 11 -3.68 -26.73 -0.41
CA ASP A 11 -2.47 -26.28 -1.15
C ASP A 11 -2.63 -24.87 -1.73
N CYS A 12 -3.67 -24.14 -1.35
CA CYS A 12 -3.90 -22.77 -1.83
C CYS A 12 -3.04 -21.76 -1.05
N GLN A 13 -2.23 -21.00 -1.77
CA GLN A 13 -1.42 -19.89 -1.26
C GLN A 13 -1.89 -18.57 -1.91
N PRO A 14 -2.99 -17.97 -1.44
CA PRO A 14 -3.52 -16.75 -2.03
C PRO A 14 -2.62 -15.53 -1.76
N ILE A 15 -2.70 -14.56 -2.67
CA ILE A 15 -2.21 -13.19 -2.46
C ILE A 15 -3.39 -12.32 -2.02
N LEU A 16 -3.36 -11.85 -0.78
CA LEU A 16 -4.40 -10.98 -0.23
C LEU A 16 -4.16 -9.52 -0.62
N VAL A 17 -5.08 -8.93 -1.39
CA VAL A 17 -5.01 -7.52 -1.77
C VAL A 17 -5.87 -6.68 -0.84
N THR A 18 -5.28 -5.65 -0.23
CA THR A 18 -5.99 -4.76 0.71
C THR A 18 -5.75 -3.28 0.41
N ASP A 19 -6.81 -2.48 0.55
CA ASP A 19 -6.65 -1.01 0.60
C ASP A 19 -6.15 -0.58 1.99
N ALA A 20 -6.04 0.73 2.23
CA ALA A 20 -5.50 1.29 3.45
C ALA A 20 -6.30 0.88 4.71
N GLY A 21 -5.60 0.76 5.84
CA GLY A 21 -6.20 0.54 7.16
C GLY A 21 -5.62 -0.65 7.93
N PHE A 22 -4.99 -1.58 7.22
CA PHE A 22 -4.28 -2.70 7.84
C PHE A 22 -2.88 -2.27 8.32
N ARG A 23 -2.42 -2.89 9.43
CA ARG A 23 -1.15 -2.59 10.08
C ARG A 23 -0.28 -3.84 10.18
N CYS A 24 0.98 -3.68 10.56
CA CYS A 24 1.97 -4.77 10.67
C CYS A 24 1.47 -6.07 11.33
N PRO A 25 0.69 -6.06 12.44
CA PRO A 25 0.18 -7.30 13.02
C PRO A 25 -0.68 -8.11 12.05
N TRP A 26 -1.50 -7.44 11.23
CA TRP A 26 -2.32 -8.11 10.22
C TRP A 26 -1.43 -8.77 9.15
N PHE A 27 -0.47 -8.03 8.59
CA PHE A 27 0.46 -8.55 7.58
C PHE A 27 1.28 -9.74 8.12
N LYS A 28 1.74 -9.68 9.37
CA LYS A 28 2.39 -10.82 10.04
C LYS A 28 1.49 -12.05 10.11
N SER A 29 0.21 -11.87 10.45
CA SER A 29 -0.74 -12.97 10.45
C SER A 29 -0.97 -13.57 9.06
N VAL A 30 -0.87 -12.77 7.98
CA VAL A 30 -0.94 -13.29 6.60
C VAL A 30 0.25 -14.20 6.31
N ILE A 31 1.47 -13.71 6.57
CA ILE A 31 2.70 -14.49 6.38
C ILE A 31 2.70 -15.77 7.22
N GLN A 32 2.26 -15.70 8.48
CA GLN A 32 2.16 -16.87 9.37
C GLN A 32 1.24 -17.97 8.82
N MET A 33 0.25 -17.60 8.00
CA MET A 33 -0.63 -18.57 7.35
C MET A 33 -0.03 -19.18 6.08
N ARG A 34 1.17 -18.74 5.67
CA ARG A 34 1.83 -19.06 4.38
C ARG A 34 1.09 -18.43 3.18
N PHE A 35 0.48 -17.27 3.39
CA PHE A 35 -0.16 -16.49 2.34
C PHE A 35 0.69 -15.26 2.02
N ASP A 36 0.47 -14.69 0.85
CA ASP A 36 1.09 -13.45 0.42
C ASP A 36 0.12 -12.26 0.53
N TYR A 37 0.65 -11.04 0.43
CA TYR A 37 -0.18 -9.84 0.40
C TYR A 37 0.35 -8.74 -0.51
N VAL A 38 -0.59 -7.90 -0.93
CA VAL A 38 -0.35 -6.56 -1.46
C VAL A 38 -1.25 -5.60 -0.68
N GLY A 39 -0.65 -4.74 0.14
CA GLY A 39 -1.38 -3.80 0.99
C GLY A 39 -1.07 -2.36 0.64
N ARG A 40 -2.06 -1.48 0.68
CA ARG A 40 -1.83 -0.04 0.54
C ARG A 40 -1.44 0.60 1.87
N LEU A 41 -0.31 1.29 1.90
CA LEU A 41 0.14 2.13 2.99
C LEU A 41 -0.28 3.59 2.76
N ARG A 42 -0.85 4.23 3.79
CA ARG A 42 -1.42 5.59 3.67
C ARG A 42 -1.20 6.49 4.89
N ASN A 43 -0.77 5.92 6.00
CA ASN A 43 -0.50 6.66 7.24
C ASN A 43 0.99 6.89 7.39
N LYS A 44 1.36 7.96 8.08
CA LYS A 44 2.73 8.23 8.51
C LYS A 44 3.27 7.05 9.29
N THR A 45 4.08 6.25 8.61
CA THR A 45 4.68 5.04 9.16
C THR A 45 6.15 5.11 8.85
N GLY A 46 6.98 4.98 9.88
CA GLY A 46 8.41 4.94 9.68
C GLY A 46 8.84 3.64 9.01
N TYR A 47 9.89 3.70 8.23
CA TYR A 47 10.49 2.55 7.57
C TYR A 47 12.01 2.67 7.58
N GLN A 48 12.69 1.55 7.43
CA GLN A 48 14.14 1.47 7.31
C GLN A 48 14.46 0.65 6.07
N ARG A 49 15.34 1.14 5.21
CA ARG A 49 15.81 0.38 4.05
C ARG A 49 16.82 -0.67 4.48
N VAL A 50 16.91 -1.79 3.78
CA VAL A 50 17.83 -2.88 4.15
C VAL A 50 19.31 -2.45 4.05
N ASP A 51 19.64 -1.52 3.16
CA ASP A 51 20.97 -0.95 2.95
C ASP A 51 21.30 0.23 3.88
N SER A 52 20.43 0.54 4.85
CA SER A 52 20.61 1.68 5.75
C SER A 52 20.27 1.30 7.19
N GLU A 53 21.07 1.80 8.14
CA GLU A 53 20.78 1.70 9.58
C GLU A 53 19.77 2.76 10.06
N GLN A 54 19.49 3.76 9.21
CA GLN A 54 18.66 4.90 9.56
C GLN A 54 17.17 4.61 9.35
N TRP A 55 16.36 4.96 10.35
CA TRP A 55 14.92 4.98 10.23
C TRP A 55 14.45 6.28 9.59
N GLU A 56 13.75 6.17 8.46
CA GLU A 56 12.96 7.24 7.89
C GLU A 56 11.63 7.33 8.65
N SER A 57 11.23 8.54 9.07
CA SER A 57 10.09 8.75 9.96
C SER A 57 8.74 8.73 9.26
N ASP A 58 8.70 9.06 7.96
CA ASP A 58 7.45 9.22 7.22
C ASP A 58 7.55 8.64 5.80
N CYS A 59 6.94 7.48 5.58
CA CYS A 59 6.83 6.88 4.26
C CYS A 59 6.08 7.76 3.23
N LEU A 60 5.29 8.75 3.67
CA LEU A 60 4.57 9.65 2.76
C LEU A 60 5.49 10.64 2.05
N GLU A 61 6.72 10.85 2.53
CA GLU A 61 7.72 11.66 1.82
C GLU A 61 8.03 11.09 0.43
N LEU A 62 7.90 9.77 0.26
CA LEU A 62 8.03 9.10 -1.03
C LEU A 62 7.00 9.58 -2.05
N TYR A 63 5.86 10.15 -1.64
CA TYR A 63 4.86 10.66 -2.57
C TYR A 63 5.40 11.76 -3.50
N LYS A 64 6.45 12.47 -3.06
CA LYS A 64 7.10 13.54 -3.83
C LYS A 64 7.78 13.02 -5.10
N VAL A 65 8.29 11.80 -5.07
CA VAL A 65 8.99 11.15 -6.19
C VAL A 65 8.10 10.19 -6.98
N ALA A 66 6.80 10.15 -6.68
CA ALA A 66 5.87 9.20 -7.29
C ALA A 66 5.56 9.54 -8.75
N THR A 67 5.77 8.57 -9.64
CA THR A 67 5.54 8.71 -11.09
C THR A 67 4.49 7.73 -11.60
N GLN A 68 4.18 7.82 -12.89
CA GLN A 68 3.27 6.89 -13.58
C GLN A 68 3.91 5.52 -13.84
N HIS A 69 5.22 5.38 -13.66
CA HIS A 69 5.89 4.08 -13.72
C HIS A 69 5.97 3.52 -12.30
N PRO A 70 5.51 2.27 -12.06
CA PRO A 70 5.72 1.62 -10.78
C PRO A 70 7.21 1.61 -10.45
N HIS A 71 7.56 2.16 -9.29
CA HIS A 71 8.92 2.26 -8.84
C HIS A 71 9.09 1.36 -7.61
N PHE A 72 9.93 0.35 -7.74
CA PHE A 72 10.35 -0.47 -6.62
C PHE A 72 11.34 0.32 -5.77
N ILE A 73 10.93 0.71 -4.57
CA ILE A 73 11.75 1.48 -3.64
C ILE A 73 12.83 0.58 -3.01
N GLY A 74 12.51 -0.71 -2.85
CA GLY A 74 13.42 -1.69 -2.27
C GLY A 74 12.75 -2.53 -1.18
N ARG A 75 13.56 -3.43 -0.61
CA ARG A 75 13.20 -4.14 0.62
C ARG A 75 13.40 -3.23 1.83
N ILE A 76 12.44 -3.27 2.75
CA ILE A 76 12.38 -2.41 3.92
C ILE A 76 11.99 -3.20 5.17
N LEU A 77 12.27 -2.61 6.33
CA LEU A 77 11.61 -2.92 7.59
C LEU A 77 10.58 -1.84 7.88
N LEU A 78 9.30 -2.20 7.87
CA LEU A 78 8.18 -1.31 8.16
C LEU A 78 7.89 -1.26 9.66
N ALA A 79 7.62 -0.05 10.16
CA ALA A 79 7.25 0.30 11.54
C ALA A 79 8.30 -0.06 12.60
N LYS A 80 8.74 0.95 13.37
CA LYS A 80 9.78 0.80 14.39
C LYS A 80 9.40 -0.12 15.55
N SER A 81 8.13 -0.07 15.99
CA SER A 81 7.63 -0.86 17.13
C SER A 81 7.36 -2.32 16.77
N VAL A 82 6.64 -2.56 15.67
CA VAL A 82 6.32 -3.91 15.18
C VAL A 82 6.93 -4.08 13.80
N LYS A 83 8.25 -4.35 13.79
CA LYS A 83 9.04 -4.51 12.57
C LYS A 83 8.45 -5.59 11.67
N LEU A 84 8.27 -5.26 10.39
CA LEU A 84 7.82 -6.16 9.33
C LEU A 84 8.76 -6.02 8.13
N ALA A 85 9.46 -7.08 7.75
CA ALA A 85 10.21 -7.11 6.51
C ALA A 85 9.24 -7.22 5.33
N CYS A 86 9.34 -6.33 4.37
CA CYS A 86 8.52 -6.33 3.16
C CYS A 86 9.18 -5.52 2.04
N SER A 87 8.62 -5.63 0.85
CA SER A 87 8.98 -4.85 -0.33
C SER A 87 8.07 -3.63 -0.43
N LEU A 88 8.64 -2.47 -0.80
CA LEU A 88 7.90 -1.22 -0.96
C LEU A 88 7.86 -0.79 -2.43
N VAL A 89 6.66 -0.55 -2.94
CA VAL A 89 6.43 -0.12 -4.34
C VAL A 89 5.63 1.17 -4.35
N LEU A 90 6.03 2.11 -5.19
CA LEU A 90 5.39 3.41 -5.35
C LEU A 90 4.84 3.58 -6.76
N TYR A 91 3.60 4.05 -6.86
CA TYR A 91 2.95 4.31 -8.15
C TYR A 91 1.98 5.49 -8.03
N LYS A 92 1.93 6.36 -9.04
CA LYS A 92 0.98 7.47 -9.12
C LYS A 92 0.25 7.46 -10.44
N LYS A 93 -1.06 7.22 -10.36
CA LYS A 93 -1.95 7.27 -11.52
C LYS A 93 -2.13 8.69 -12.05
N VAL A 94 -2.31 8.83 -13.36
CA VAL A 94 -2.74 10.08 -14.00
C VAL A 94 -4.06 10.56 -13.39
N ALA A 95 -4.09 11.85 -13.05
CA ALA A 95 -5.30 12.49 -12.55
C ALA A 95 -6.38 12.50 -13.63
N LYS A 96 -7.54 11.90 -13.33
CA LYS A 96 -8.70 11.91 -14.24
C LYS A 96 -9.58 13.16 -14.13
N ASN A 97 -9.14 14.16 -13.35
CA ASN A 97 -9.86 15.43 -13.10
C ASN A 97 -11.35 15.29 -12.74
N ARG A 98 -11.73 14.16 -12.13
CA ARG A 98 -13.12 13.88 -11.74
C ARG A 98 -13.53 14.83 -10.61
N LYS A 99 -14.68 15.47 -10.76
CA LYS A 99 -15.30 16.32 -9.75
C LYS A 99 -16.64 15.72 -9.36
N HIS A 100 -16.91 15.69 -8.05
CA HIS A 100 -18.25 15.40 -7.56
C HIS A 100 -19.08 16.68 -7.69
N LEU A 101 -20.19 16.62 -8.42
CA LEU A 101 -21.08 17.76 -8.63
C LEU A 101 -22.26 17.68 -7.66
N ASN A 102 -22.76 18.84 -7.24
CA ASN A 102 -24.00 18.94 -6.48
C ASN A 102 -25.20 18.94 -7.44
N ARG A 103 -26.42 19.01 -6.89
CA ARG A 103 -27.67 19.05 -7.67
C ARG A 103 -27.75 20.23 -8.66
N LEU A 104 -27.00 21.31 -8.41
CA LEU A 104 -26.94 22.49 -9.27
C LEU A 104 -25.84 22.37 -10.36
N GLY A 105 -25.17 21.23 -10.48
CA GLY A 105 -24.08 21.03 -11.44
C GLY A 105 -22.74 21.66 -11.02
N ASN A 106 -22.67 22.28 -9.84
CA ASN A 106 -21.45 22.91 -9.35
C ASN A 106 -20.56 21.93 -8.57
N PRO A 107 -19.23 22.12 -8.52
CA PRO A 107 -18.36 21.30 -7.68
C PRO A 107 -18.82 21.29 -6.21
N SER A 108 -18.97 20.09 -5.66
CA SER A 108 -19.36 19.90 -4.27
C SER A 108 -18.19 20.23 -3.34
N ASN A 109 -18.39 21.20 -2.45
CA ASN A 109 -17.39 21.69 -1.49
C ASN A 109 -17.61 21.18 -0.05
N ASN A 110 -18.43 20.15 0.13
CA ASN A 110 -18.62 19.59 1.47
C ASN A 110 -17.36 18.84 1.96
N THR A 111 -17.26 18.63 3.27
CA THR A 111 -16.10 18.01 3.92
C THR A 111 -15.75 16.64 3.34
N GLN A 112 -16.76 15.80 3.08
CA GLN A 112 -16.58 14.46 2.54
C GLN A 112 -16.03 14.49 1.11
N SER A 113 -16.59 15.36 0.26
CA SER A 113 -16.17 15.58 -1.13
C SER A 113 -14.74 16.09 -1.18
N ASN A 114 -14.40 17.09 -0.35
CA ASN A 114 -13.05 17.62 -0.26
C ASN A 114 -12.05 16.56 0.21
N ARG A 115 -12.40 15.78 1.24
CA ARG A 115 -11.57 14.67 1.72
C ARG A 115 -11.38 13.61 0.63
N ALA A 116 -12.44 13.18 -0.04
CA ALA A 116 -12.35 12.20 -1.11
C ALA A 116 -11.53 12.72 -2.31
N SER A 117 -11.65 14.00 -2.64
CA SER A 117 -10.88 14.67 -3.70
C SER A 117 -9.39 14.68 -3.39
N ARG A 118 -9.00 15.06 -2.15
CA ARG A 118 -7.60 14.98 -1.69
C ARG A 118 -7.10 13.54 -1.74
N ASN A 119 -7.84 12.60 -1.15
CA ASN A 119 -7.48 11.19 -1.08
C ASN A 119 -7.24 10.52 -2.44
N LYS A 120 -7.98 10.93 -3.48
CA LYS A 120 -7.87 10.38 -4.84
C LYS A 120 -6.61 10.85 -5.58
N LYS A 121 -5.95 11.92 -5.10
CA LYS A 121 -4.70 12.44 -5.68
C LYS A 121 -3.45 11.80 -5.07
N ASP A 122 -3.61 11.15 -3.92
CA ASP A 122 -2.51 10.44 -3.24
C ASP A 122 -2.00 9.30 -4.13
N PRO A 123 -0.68 9.16 -4.31
CA PRO A 123 -0.06 7.96 -4.85
C PRO A 123 -0.49 6.69 -4.11
N TRP A 124 -0.27 5.56 -4.76
CA TRP A 124 -0.31 4.24 -4.16
C TRP A 124 1.09 3.90 -3.70
N LEU A 125 1.26 3.87 -2.39
CA LEU A 125 2.41 3.25 -1.75
C LEU A 125 1.97 1.88 -1.27
N LEU A 126 2.60 0.85 -1.80
CA LEU A 126 2.21 -0.54 -1.60
C LEU A 126 3.31 -1.26 -0.82
N VAL A 127 2.90 -2.05 0.16
CA VAL A 127 3.75 -3.01 0.87
C VAL A 127 3.38 -4.40 0.40
N ILE A 128 4.37 -5.18 0.00
CA ILE A 128 4.16 -6.52 -0.56
C ILE A 128 5.10 -7.53 0.12
N SER A 129 4.63 -8.77 0.29
CA SER A 129 5.45 -9.88 0.80
C SER A 129 6.30 -10.56 -0.29
N LEU A 130 5.89 -10.41 -1.56
CA LEU A 130 6.48 -11.09 -2.70
C LEU A 130 7.89 -10.57 -3.04
N ASP A 131 8.72 -11.46 -3.57
CA ASP A 131 9.99 -11.07 -4.18
C ASP A 131 9.75 -10.54 -5.58
N ILE A 132 10.00 -9.24 -5.80
CA ILE A 132 9.69 -8.59 -7.07
C ILE A 132 10.54 -9.14 -8.24
N ASN A 133 11.70 -9.73 -7.93
CA ASN A 133 12.59 -10.33 -8.93
C ASN A 133 11.98 -11.54 -9.65
N GLU A 134 10.95 -12.16 -9.07
CA GLU A 134 10.24 -13.31 -9.66
C GLU A 134 9.08 -12.89 -10.57
N TYR A 135 8.65 -11.62 -10.50
CA TYR A 135 7.43 -11.13 -11.13
C TYR A 135 7.68 -9.84 -11.90
N ASP A 136 8.44 -9.93 -13.00
CA ASP A 136 8.56 -8.82 -13.94
C ASP A 136 7.25 -8.64 -14.72
N ALA A 137 6.66 -7.44 -14.61
CA ALA A 137 5.55 -7.06 -15.47
C ALA A 137 6.08 -6.93 -16.89
N LYS A 138 5.73 -7.89 -17.77
CA LYS A 138 6.02 -7.78 -19.21
C LYS A 138 5.53 -6.42 -19.71
N LYS A 139 6.47 -5.66 -20.29
CA LYS A 139 6.22 -4.36 -20.93
C LYS A 139 5.16 -4.47 -22.03
#